data_AF-Q8YSV4-F1
#
_entry.id   AF-Q8YSV4-F1
#
_cell.length_a   1.000
_cell.length_b   1.000
_cell.length_c   1.000
_cell.angle_alpha   90.00
_cell.angle_beta   90.00
_cell.angle_gamma   90.00
#
_symmetry.space_group_name_H-M   'P 1'
#
loop_
_entity.id
_entity.type
_entity.pdbx_description
1 polymer ?
#
loop_
_entity_poly.entity_id
_entity_poly.type
_entity_poly.pdbx_seq_one_letter_code
_entity_poly.pdbx_strand_id
1 'polypeptide(L)'
;MLTKRKSRSIAAILAFAGTVSISGLHKFYLGQPLWGLLYVLLSWTPIPKVASAIEGVWYLAQDEEAFDRNFNLGKPAVKQSPYVVNQVGAIADALRELDSLRQDGLISEYEFEQKRRQLLDQIS
;
A
#
# COMPACT_ATOMS: atom_id res chain seq x y z
N MET A 1 0.16 -1.87 16.32
CA MET A 1 0.49 -0.53 15.77
C MET A 1 0.33 -0.58 14.26
N LEU A 2 -0.65 0.15 13.70
CA LEU A 2 -0.82 0.30 12.26
C LEU A 2 0.35 1.13 11.71
N THR A 3 1.49 0.51 11.43
CA THR A 3 2.57 1.22 10.77
C THR A 3 2.09 1.54 9.35
N LYS A 4 2.00 2.82 9.02
CA LYS A 4 1.65 3.29 7.67
C LYS A 4 2.66 2.75 6.65
N ARG A 5 2.21 2.42 5.44
CA ARG A 5 3.10 2.02 4.34
C ARG A 5 3.88 3.25 3.87
N LYS A 6 5.16 3.07 3.56
CA LYS A 6 6.02 4.14 3.03
C LYS A 6 5.69 4.34 1.55
N SER A 7 5.63 5.59 1.09
CA SER A 7 5.33 5.96 -0.29
C SER A 7 6.61 6.29 -1.05
N ARG A 8 6.76 5.75 -2.27
CA ARG A 8 7.92 6.05 -3.13
C ARG A 8 8.00 7.52 -3.48
N SER A 9 6.86 8.15 -3.77
CA SER A 9 6.80 9.56 -4.16
C SER A 9 7.26 10.47 -3.04
N ILE A 10 6.86 10.18 -1.80
CA ILE A 10 7.33 10.92 -0.62
C ILE A 10 8.84 10.73 -0.44
N ALA A 11 9.34 9.51 -0.59
CA ALA A 11 10.78 9.23 -0.49
C ALA A 11 11.58 10.00 -1.55
N ALA A 12 11.10 10.05 -2.80
CA ALA A 12 11.73 10.80 -3.88
C ALA A 12 11.69 12.32 -3.63
N ILE A 13 10.55 12.88 -3.21
CA ILE A 13 10.43 14.30 -2.88
C ILE A 13 11.39 14.68 -1.76
N LEU A 14 11.49 13.85 -0.70
CA LEU A 14 12.44 14.08 0.39
C LEU A 14 13.89 14.01 -0.10
N ALA A 15 14.21 13.09 -1.01
CA ALA A 15 15.55 12.94 -1.56
C ALA A 15 15.95 14.19 -2.37
N PHE A 16 15.05 14.70 -3.22
CA PHE A 16 15.27 15.95 -3.95
C PHE A 16 15.30 17.18 -3.04
N ALA A 17 14.43 17.28 -2.04
CA ALA A 17 14.47 18.35 -1.05
C ALA A 17 15.82 18.37 -0.30
N GLY A 18 16.39 17.19 -0.02
CA GLY A 18 17.70 17.04 0.58
C GLY A 18 18.88 17.49 -0.29
N THR A 19 18.67 17.76 -1.59
CA THR A 19 19.70 18.35 -2.47
C THR A 19 19.89 19.84 -2.20
N VAL A 20 18.81 20.54 -1.84
CA VAL A 20 18.79 21.98 -1.55
C VAL A 20 18.97 22.22 -0.05
N SER A 21 18.40 21.37 0.78
CA SER A 21 18.39 21.48 2.24
C SER A 21 19.32 20.45 2.91
N ILE A 22 18.93 19.96 4.09
CA ILE A 22 19.62 18.91 4.84
C ILE A 22 19.42 17.57 4.13
N SER A 23 20.52 17.01 3.67
CA SER A 23 20.57 15.72 3.01
C SER A 23 20.32 14.57 3.98
N GLY A 24 19.70 13.48 3.52
CA GLY A 24 19.49 12.24 4.31
C GLY A 24 18.11 12.06 4.92
N LEU A 25 17.20 13.05 4.82
CA LEU A 25 15.83 12.94 5.34
C LEU A 25 15.05 11.76 4.76
N HIS A 26 15.24 11.45 3.47
CA HIS A 26 14.64 10.29 2.83
C HIS A 26 15.10 8.96 3.45
N LYS A 27 16.33 8.86 3.92
CA LYS A 27 16.83 7.65 4.60
C LYS A 27 16.14 7.43 5.94
N PHE A 28 15.88 8.49 6.70
CA PHE A 28 15.08 8.41 7.93
C PHE A 28 13.65 7.96 7.64
N TYR A 29 13.03 8.52 6.59
CA TYR A 29 11.69 8.10 6.15
C TYR A 29 11.63 6.61 5.78
N LEU A 30 12.68 6.12 5.11
CA LEU A 30 12.77 4.72 4.70
C LEU A 30 13.10 3.76 5.85
N GLY A 31 13.38 4.27 7.05
CA GLY A 31 13.73 3.46 8.23
C GLY A 31 15.21 3.04 8.26
N GLN A 32 16.08 3.82 7.63
CA GLN A 32 17.54 3.63 7.59
C GLN A 32 18.25 4.75 8.38
N PRO A 33 18.10 4.81 9.72
CA PRO A 33 18.58 5.94 10.52
C PRO A 33 20.11 6.09 10.54
N LEU A 34 20.85 4.97 10.47
CA LEU A 34 22.32 4.99 10.36
C LEU A 34 22.78 5.71 9.10
N TRP A 35 22.16 5.42 7.96
CA TRP A 35 22.45 6.09 6.69
C TRP A 35 22.00 7.56 6.69
N GLY A 36 20.84 7.85 7.28
CA GLY A 36 20.37 9.22 7.46
C GLY A 36 21.35 10.05 8.29
N LEU A 37 21.82 9.50 9.41
CA LEU A 37 22.81 10.17 10.26
C LEU A 37 24.13 10.40 9.53
N LEU A 38 24.62 9.42 8.77
CA LEU A 38 25.81 9.57 7.94
C LEU A 38 25.67 10.73 6.94
N TYR A 39 24.52 10.84 6.28
CA TYR A 39 24.24 11.91 5.33
C TYR A 39 24.19 13.28 6.01
N VAL A 40 23.60 13.36 7.21
CA VAL A 40 23.55 14.60 8.00
C VAL A 40 24.96 15.01 8.46
N LEU A 41 25.77 14.07 8.96
CA LEU A 41 27.15 14.34 9.38
C LEU A 41 28.04 14.80 8.22
N LEU A 42 27.80 14.27 7.03
CA LEU A 42 28.56 14.61 5.82
C LEU A 42 27.94 15.76 5.01
N SER A 43 26.85 16.38 5.50
CA SER A 43 26.04 17.37 4.77
C SER A 43 26.78 18.68 4.45
N TRP A 44 27.88 18.95 5.13
CA TRP A 44 28.83 20.02 4.82
C TRP A 44 29.59 19.79 3.50
N THR A 45 29.63 18.55 3.02
CA THR A 45 30.20 18.21 1.70
C THR A 45 29.10 18.20 0.62
N PRO A 46 29.45 18.40 -0.66
CA PRO A 46 28.49 18.25 -1.75
C PRO A 46 28.11 16.79 -2.03
N ILE A 47 28.82 15.81 -1.45
CA ILE A 47 28.69 14.38 -1.76
C ILE A 47 27.28 13.85 -1.41
N PRO A 48 26.73 14.06 -0.18
CA PRO A 48 25.38 13.61 0.14
C PRO A 48 24.30 14.26 -0.71
N LYS A 49 24.49 15.51 -1.15
CA LYS A 49 23.54 16.22 -2.00
C LYS A 49 23.43 15.55 -3.37
N VAL A 50 24.57 15.23 -4.00
CA VAL A 50 24.59 14.49 -5.28
C VAL A 50 24.04 13.08 -5.11
N ALA A 51 24.45 12.38 -4.04
CA ALA A 51 23.93 11.03 -3.76
C ALA A 51 22.40 11.04 -3.55
N SER A 52 21.87 12.04 -2.85
CA SER A 52 20.42 12.20 -2.66
C SER A 52 19.69 12.45 -3.97
N ALA A 53 20.27 13.23 -4.90
CA ALA A 53 19.68 13.44 -6.22
C ALA A 53 19.60 12.13 -7.01
N ILE A 54 20.69 11.36 -7.05
CA ILE A 54 20.75 10.06 -7.75
C ILE A 54 19.75 9.08 -7.13
N GLU A 55 19.68 9.01 -5.81
CA GLU A 55 18.72 8.17 -5.10
C GLU A 55 17.26 8.61 -5.35
N GLY A 56 16.99 9.92 -5.42
CA GLY A 56 15.67 10.44 -5.78
C GLY A 56 15.23 9.97 -7.18
N VAL A 57 16.13 10.03 -8.17
CA VAL A 57 15.88 9.53 -9.52
C VAL A 57 15.68 8.01 -9.50
N TRP A 58 16.54 7.26 -8.81
CA TRP A 58 16.37 5.80 -8.65
C TRP A 58 15.00 5.49 -8.02
N TYR A 59 14.58 6.23 -7.00
CA TYR A 59 13.29 5.96 -6.36
C TYR A 59 12.09 6.20 -7.26
N LEU A 60 12.17 7.16 -8.18
CA LEU A 60 11.14 7.38 -9.20
C LEU A 60 11.20 6.33 -10.30
N ALA A 61 12.41 5.89 -10.68
CA ALA A 61 12.64 4.94 -11.76
C ALA A 61 12.29 3.49 -11.37
N GLN A 62 12.35 3.13 -10.09
CA GLN A 62 11.98 1.78 -9.65
C GLN A 62 10.45 1.60 -9.61
N ASP A 63 9.99 0.39 -9.91
CA ASP A 63 8.58 0.02 -9.76
C ASP A 63 8.13 0.03 -8.29
N GLU A 64 6.85 0.31 -8.07
CA GLU A 64 6.26 0.37 -6.73
C GLU A 64 6.39 -0.97 -5.99
N GLU A 65 6.32 -2.09 -6.72
CA GLU A 65 6.55 -3.43 -6.17
C GLU A 65 8.00 -3.61 -5.71
N ALA A 66 8.97 -3.13 -6.48
CA ALA A 66 10.38 -3.19 -6.11
C ALA A 66 10.67 -2.32 -4.89
N PHE A 67 10.08 -1.13 -4.82
CA PHE A 67 10.18 -0.26 -3.65
C PHE A 67 9.58 -0.91 -2.41
N ASP A 68 8.39 -1.51 -2.53
CA ASP A 68 7.73 -2.20 -1.43
C ASP A 68 8.56 -3.37 -0.90
N ARG A 69 9.16 -4.16 -1.80
CA ARG A 69 10.07 -5.25 -1.42
C ARG A 69 11.35 -4.76 -0.74
N ASN A 70 11.81 -3.55 -1.01
CA ASN A 70 13.04 -3.05 -0.40
C ASN A 70 12.79 -2.32 0.92
N PHE A 71 11.64 -1.65 1.06
CA PHE A 71 11.42 -0.70 2.16
C PHE A 71 10.17 -0.99 3.01
N ASN A 72 9.25 -1.84 2.54
CA ASN A 72 8.00 -2.21 3.22
C ASN A 72 7.90 -3.71 3.54
N LEU A 73 9.01 -4.47 3.53
CA LEU A 73 9.08 -5.90 3.89
C LEU A 73 8.27 -6.20 5.17
N GLY A 74 7.20 -6.98 5.03
CA GLY A 74 6.27 -7.33 6.10
C GLY A 74 4.85 -6.78 5.93
N LYS A 75 4.56 -5.98 4.90
CA LYS A 75 3.19 -5.58 4.55
C LYS A 75 2.85 -6.05 3.16
N PRO A 76 2.07 -7.15 3.01
CA PRO A 76 1.55 -7.51 1.71
C PRO A 76 0.85 -6.29 1.13
N ALA A 77 1.24 -5.91 -0.09
CA ALA A 77 0.42 -5.04 -0.89
C ALA A 77 -0.88 -5.82 -1.10
N VAL A 78 -1.90 -5.61 -0.26
CA VAL A 78 -3.24 -5.97 -0.67
C VAL A 78 -3.53 -5.01 -1.81
N LYS A 79 -3.09 -5.36 -3.01
CA LYS A 79 -3.57 -4.77 -4.25
C LYS A 79 -5.02 -5.22 -4.31
N GLN A 80 -5.89 -4.50 -3.61
CA GLN A 80 -7.32 -4.61 -3.82
C GLN A 80 -7.53 -4.15 -5.25
N SER A 81 -7.45 -5.11 -6.18
CA SER A 81 -7.77 -4.84 -7.57
C SER A 81 -9.17 -4.24 -7.58
N PRO A 82 -9.43 -3.18 -8.35
CA PRO A 82 -10.78 -2.64 -8.49
C PRO A 82 -11.80 -3.72 -8.88
N TYR A 83 -11.34 -4.81 -9.51
CA TYR A 83 -12.12 -6.02 -9.73
C TYR A 83 -12.65 -6.66 -8.42
N VAL A 84 -11.78 -6.89 -7.43
CA VAL A 84 -12.14 -7.52 -6.14
C VAL A 84 -13.08 -6.62 -5.33
N VAL A 85 -12.88 -5.29 -5.37
CA VAL A 85 -13.76 -4.34 -4.66
C VAL A 85 -15.17 -4.35 -5.26
N ASN A 86 -15.28 -4.35 -6.59
CA ASN A 86 -16.57 -4.44 -7.27
C ASN A 86 -17.26 -5.79 -7.03
N GLN A 87 -16.50 -6.88 -6.96
CA GLN A 87 -17.03 -8.23 -6.76
C GLN A 87 -17.60 -8.41 -5.34
N VAL A 88 -16.92 -7.90 -4.32
CA VAL A 88 -17.42 -7.90 -2.93
C VAL A 88 -18.70 -7.06 -2.79
N GLY A 89 -18.78 -5.92 -3.49
CA GLY A 89 -19.99 -5.10 -3.56
C GLY A 89 -21.18 -5.85 -4.17
N ALA A 90 -20.98 -6.45 -5.35
CA ALA A 90 -22.03 -7.22 -6.03
C ALA A 90 -22.56 -8.39 -5.19
N ILE A 91 -21.69 -9.07 -4.43
CA ILE A 91 -22.09 -10.17 -3.55
C ILE A 91 -22.88 -9.65 -2.34
N ALA A 92 -22.52 -8.49 -1.78
CA ALA A 92 -23.28 -7.87 -0.70
C ALA A 92 -24.70 -7.46 -1.15
N ASP A 93 -24.84 -6.96 -2.37
CA ASP A 93 -26.14 -6.64 -2.95
C ASP A 93 -26.98 -7.90 -3.21
N ALA A 94 -26.38 -8.95 -3.77
CA ALA A 94 -27.04 -10.24 -3.95
C ALA A 94 -27.48 -10.88 -2.62
N LEU A 95 -26.68 -10.75 -1.56
CA LEU A 95 -27.06 -11.21 -0.21
C LEU A 95 -28.23 -10.42 0.38
N ARG A 96 -28.30 -9.11 0.14
CA ARG A 96 -29.45 -8.28 0.54
C ARG A 96 -30.73 -8.72 -0.17
N GLU A 97 -30.65 -9.00 -1.47
CA GLU A 97 -31.79 -9.47 -2.25
C GLU A 97 -32.26 -10.86 -1.81
N LEU A 98 -31.32 -11.76 -1.49
CA LEU A 98 -31.65 -13.06 -0.89
C LEU A 98 -32.35 -12.89 0.47
N ASP A 99 -31.94 -11.92 1.30
CA ASP A 99 -32.61 -11.67 2.57
C ASP A 99 -34.01 -11.07 2.40
N SER A 100 -34.24 -10.20 1.41
CA SER A 100 -35.60 -9.71 1.10
C SER A 100 -36.53 -10.84 0.64
N LEU A 101 -36.05 -11.72 -0.24
CA LEU A 101 -36.86 -12.87 -0.70
C LEU A 101 -37.22 -13.82 0.44
N ARG A 102 -36.32 -13.97 1.42
CA ARG A 102 -36.57 -14.76 2.65
C ARG A 102 -37.61 -14.08 3.55
N GLN A 103 -37.49 -12.76 3.76
CA GLN A 103 -38.46 -11.99 4.54
C GLN A 103 -39.86 -11.98 3.91
N ASP A 104 -39.93 -11.95 2.58
CA ASP A 104 -41.17 -12.03 1.80
C ASP A 104 -41.77 -13.44 1.78
N GLY A 105 -41.08 -14.44 2.35
CA GLY A 105 -41.52 -15.85 2.34
C GLY A 105 -41.46 -16.53 0.98
N LEU A 106 -40.76 -15.92 0.01
CA LEU A 106 -40.61 -16.44 -1.36
C LEU A 106 -39.58 -17.57 -1.45
N ILE A 107 -38.66 -17.63 -0.49
CA ILE A 107 -37.68 -18.72 -0.34
C ILE A 107 -37.64 -19.22 1.09
N SER A 108 -37.30 -20.50 1.26
CA SER A 108 -37.13 -21.10 2.58
C SER A 108 -35.78 -20.70 3.22
N GLU A 109 -35.69 -20.79 4.55
CA GLU A 109 -34.45 -20.57 5.29
C GLU A 109 -33.32 -21.51 4.81
N TYR A 110 -33.68 -22.75 4.44
CA TYR A 110 -32.74 -23.73 3.91
C TYR A 110 -32.17 -23.33 2.53
N GLU A 111 -33.01 -22.85 1.63
CA GLU A 111 -32.58 -22.36 0.31
C GLU A 111 -31.73 -21.09 0.42
N PHE A 112 -32.08 -20.21 1.35
CA PHE A 112 -31.28 -19.03 1.67
C PHE A 112 -29.88 -19.44 2.15
N GLU A 113 -29.78 -20.38 3.09
CA GLU A 113 -28.50 -20.87 3.59
C GLU A 113 -27.64 -21.53 2.50
N GLN A 114 -28.25 -22.31 1.60
CA GLN A 114 -27.53 -22.90 0.47
C GLN A 114 -26.97 -21.83 -0.46
N LYS A 115 -27.78 -20.85 -0.88
CA LYS A 115 -27.36 -19.80 -1.82
C LYS A 115 -26.34 -18.84 -1.20
N ARG A 116 -26.50 -18.50 0.08
CA ARG A 116 -25.52 -17.71 0.83
C ARG A 116 -24.15 -18.40 0.85
N ARG A 117 -24.09 -19.71 1.07
CA ARG A 117 -22.83 -20.46 1.07
C ARG A 117 -22.17 -20.45 -0.31
N GLN A 118 -22.94 -20.63 -1.39
CA GLN A 118 -22.41 -20.53 -2.76
C GLN A 118 -21.80 -19.17 -3.06
N LEU A 119 -22.43 -18.07 -2.63
CA LEU A 119 -21.92 -16.72 -2.84
C LEU A 119 -20.64 -16.45 -2.04
N LEU A 120 -20.53 -16.99 -0.83
CA LEU A 120 -19.33 -16.87 -0.01
C LEU A 120 -18.16 -17.69 -0.57
N ASP A 121 -18.43 -18.82 -1.21
CA ASP A 121 -17.42 -19.67 -1.85
C ASP A 121 -16.73 -18.98 -3.04
N GLN A 122 -17.44 -18.07 -3.73
CA GLN A 122 -16.88 -17.29 -4.86
C GLN A 122 -15.83 -16.23 -4.44
N ILE A 123 -15.69 -15.96 -3.14
CA ILE A 123 -14.71 -15.00 -2.60
C ILE A 123 -13.43 -15.72 -2.14
N SER A 124 -13.51 -17.01 -1.85
CA SER A 124 -12.38 -17.81 -1.35
C SER A 124 -11.41 -18.22 -2.45
#